data_AF-A0A7R9WYM7-F1
#
_entry.id   AF-A0A7R9WYM7-F1
#
_cell.length_a   1.000
_cell.length_b   1.000
_cell.length_c   1.000
_cell.angle_alpha   90.00
_cell.angle_beta   90.00
_cell.angle_gamma   90.00
#
_symmetry.space_group_name_H-M   'P 1'
#
loop_
_entity.id
_entity.type
_entity.pdbx_description
1 polymer ?
#
loop_
_entity_poly.entity_id
_entity_poly.type
_entity_poly.pdbx_seq_one_letter_code
_entity_poly.pdbx_strand_id
1 'polypeptide(L)'
;ELCRGDEYSVMYTVTIPKLGYCRTSSERATRPGTDCRRLWPKCFNSKDMVNRGIQNGTLHIQVKFDRLVRKHHRWTPTLAFNREKLKMLRAERQVDVTFVVGQPHDQTRIRANSALVLLGAPGLQAIIDLAPVSSDGRRRVALPMVDPEDFRDMLRFVYADDTSFLADKTSQTDMLDQLSVAVAFGCWKLKVLLEIKLATNHLHVNSCVDLLLFADEHSCSILKEECIKVVEKNMTEVW
;
A
#
# COMPACT_ATOMS: atom_id res chain seq x y z
N GLU A 1 8.19 -11.42 -25.09
CA GLU A 1 7.56 -12.28 -24.08
C GLU A 1 6.58 -11.46 -23.28
N LEU A 2 5.29 -11.85 -23.25
CA LEU A 2 4.25 -11.16 -22.50
C LEU A 2 4.36 -11.56 -21.04
N CYS A 3 4.97 -10.71 -20.21
CA CYS A 3 5.01 -10.94 -18.77
C CYS A 3 3.58 -10.89 -18.21
N ARG A 4 3.17 -11.97 -17.54
CA ARG A 4 1.90 -12.08 -16.81
C ARG A 4 1.79 -10.91 -15.83
N GLY A 5 0.90 -9.97 -16.11
CA GLY A 5 0.47 -8.97 -15.14
C GLY A 5 -0.43 -9.63 -14.11
N ASP A 6 -0.51 -9.03 -12.92
CA ASP A 6 -1.40 -9.48 -11.86
C ASP A 6 -2.84 -9.48 -12.40
N GLU A 7 -3.38 -10.68 -12.54
CA GLU A 7 -4.68 -10.96 -13.16
C GLU A 7 -5.74 -10.83 -12.06
N TYR A 8 -6.28 -9.63 -11.89
CA TYR A 8 -7.39 -9.41 -10.98
C TYR A 8 -8.68 -9.79 -11.71
N SER A 9 -9.15 -11.01 -11.46
CA SER A 9 -10.43 -11.49 -11.96
C SER A 9 -11.51 -11.24 -10.91
N VAL A 10 -12.47 -10.36 -11.22
CA VAL A 10 -13.63 -10.13 -10.37
C VAL A 10 -14.82 -10.87 -10.97
N MET A 11 -15.41 -11.77 -10.19
CA MET A 11 -16.61 -12.51 -10.56
C MET A 11 -17.83 -11.73 -10.07
N TYR A 12 -18.65 -11.26 -11.00
CA TYR A 12 -19.95 -10.68 -10.68
C TYR A 12 -21.03 -11.68 -10.99
N THR A 13 -21.93 -11.91 -10.03
CA THR A 13 -23.17 -12.65 -10.26
C THR A 13 -24.27 -11.63 -10.44
N VAL A 14 -24.80 -11.54 -11.66
CA VAL A 14 -25.98 -10.72 -11.95
C VAL A 14 -27.20 -11.62 -11.87
N THR A 15 -28.11 -11.27 -10.96
CA THR A 15 -29.35 -11.99 -10.70
C THR A 15 -30.50 -11.22 -11.34
N ILE A 16 -31.16 -11.80 -12.35
CA ILE A 16 -32.33 -11.18 -12.99
C ILE A 16 -33.60 -11.89 -12.49
N PRO A 17 -34.35 -11.30 -11.54
CA PRO A 17 -35.57 -11.91 -11.03
C PRO A 17 -36.73 -11.76 -12.03
N LYS A 18 -37.56 -12.81 -12.11
CA LYS A 18 -38.79 -12.86 -12.92
C LYS A 18 -38.57 -12.50 -14.39
N LEU A 19 -37.87 -13.38 -15.12
CA LEU A 19 -38.00 -13.45 -16.57
C LEU A 19 -39.41 -13.97 -16.91
N GLY A 20 -40.40 -13.09 -16.78
CA GLY A 20 -41.75 -13.32 -17.25
C GLY A 20 -41.72 -13.48 -18.76
N TYR A 21 -41.93 -14.71 -19.22
CA TYR A 21 -42.20 -15.07 -20.61
C TYR A 21 -41.06 -14.81 -21.62
N CYS A 22 -40.08 -15.72 -21.66
CA CYS A 22 -39.38 -16.00 -22.92
C CYS A 22 -40.28 -16.88 -23.80
N ARG A 23 -41.25 -16.27 -24.47
CA ARG A 23 -42.08 -16.95 -25.49
C ARG A 23 -41.21 -17.21 -26.71
N THR A 24 -41.02 -18.49 -27.04
CA THR A 24 -40.51 -18.91 -28.35
C THR A 24 -41.60 -18.64 -29.40
N SER A 25 -41.20 -17.96 -30.47
CA SER A 25 -41.87 -17.77 -31.76
C SER A 25 -43.18 -16.94 -31.84
N SER A 26 -43.07 -15.91 -32.70
CA SER A 26 -43.99 -15.51 -33.78
C SER A 26 -45.09 -14.45 -33.62
N GLU A 27 -45.22 -13.70 -32.52
CA GLU A 27 -46.17 -12.57 -32.50
C GLU A 27 -45.52 -11.25 -32.09
N ARG A 28 -45.76 -10.21 -32.92
CA ARG A 28 -45.24 -8.84 -32.73
C ARG A 28 -45.73 -8.27 -31.39
N ALA A 29 -44.82 -7.99 -30.48
CA ALA A 29 -45.10 -7.30 -29.23
C ALA A 29 -45.06 -5.77 -29.42
N THR A 30 -46.15 -5.10 -29.05
CA THR A 30 -46.38 -3.65 -29.07
C THR A 30 -46.03 -2.96 -27.74
N ARG A 31 -44.94 -3.34 -27.06
CA ARG A 31 -44.42 -2.57 -25.91
C ARG A 31 -42.88 -2.58 -25.88
N PRO A 32 -42.24 -1.45 -25.50
CA PRO A 32 -40.78 -1.35 -25.42
C PRO A 32 -40.30 -2.01 -24.11
N GLY A 33 -40.30 -3.33 -24.09
CA GLY A 33 -39.58 -4.12 -23.09
C GLY A 33 -38.15 -4.37 -23.58
N THR A 34 -37.17 -4.14 -22.72
CA THR A 34 -35.74 -4.24 -22.99
C THR A 34 -35.37 -5.63 -23.52
N ASP A 35 -35.12 -5.74 -24.82
CA ASP A 35 -34.73 -6.99 -25.47
C ASP A 35 -33.26 -7.32 -25.14
N CYS A 36 -33.04 -8.25 -24.21
CA CYS A 36 -31.72 -8.69 -23.78
C CYS A 36 -30.85 -9.26 -24.93
N ARG A 37 -31.43 -9.57 -26.10
CA ARG A 37 -30.68 -10.05 -27.28
C ARG A 37 -29.79 -8.98 -27.93
N ARG A 38 -30.05 -7.69 -27.68
CA ARG A 38 -29.28 -6.59 -28.27
C ARG A 38 -27.89 -6.39 -27.66
N LEU A 39 -27.68 -6.82 -26.41
CA LEU A 39 -26.42 -6.56 -25.69
C LEU A 39 -25.35 -7.64 -25.92
N TRP A 40 -25.74 -8.89 -26.23
CA TRP A 40 -24.80 -9.97 -26.58
C TRP A 40 -25.39 -10.98 -27.58
N PRO A 41 -25.27 -10.74 -28.89
CA PRO A 41 -25.96 -11.53 -29.92
C PRO A 41 -25.45 -12.98 -30.10
N LYS A 42 -24.32 -13.37 -29.49
CA LYS A 42 -23.69 -14.69 -29.69
C LYS A 42 -23.53 -15.54 -28.42
N CYS A 43 -23.79 -14.99 -27.23
CA CYS A 43 -23.46 -15.67 -25.97
C CYS A 43 -24.61 -16.52 -25.41
N PHE A 44 -25.82 -16.41 -25.96
CA PHE A 44 -27.02 -17.01 -25.37
C PHE A 44 -27.87 -17.73 -26.42
N ASN A 45 -27.68 -19.04 -26.55
CA ASN A 45 -28.64 -19.89 -27.25
C ASN A 45 -29.79 -20.23 -26.29
N SER A 46 -31.05 -20.06 -26.72
CA SER A 46 -32.24 -20.17 -25.87
C SER A 46 -32.36 -21.52 -25.16
N LYS A 47 -31.78 -22.59 -25.71
CA LYS A 47 -31.80 -23.93 -25.11
C LYS A 47 -30.79 -24.09 -23.97
N ASP A 48 -29.64 -23.41 -24.02
CA ASP A 48 -28.60 -23.51 -22.97
C ASP A 48 -28.95 -22.66 -21.73
N MET A 49 -29.63 -21.52 -21.93
CA MET A 49 -30.12 -20.68 -20.82
C MET A 49 -31.11 -21.42 -19.92
N VAL A 50 -32.07 -22.13 -20.51
CA VAL A 50 -33.15 -22.82 -19.80
C VAL A 50 -32.61 -24.02 -19.01
N ASN A 51 -31.56 -24.68 -19.52
CA ASN A 51 -31.02 -25.90 -18.91
C ASN A 51 -29.89 -25.65 -17.88
N ARG A 52 -29.18 -24.51 -17.92
CA ARG A 52 -28.02 -24.27 -17.02
C ARG A 52 -28.03 -22.95 -16.26
N GLY A 53 -28.77 -21.94 -16.70
CA GLY A 53 -28.70 -20.59 -16.13
C GLY A 53 -29.85 -20.20 -15.21
N ILE A 54 -31.02 -20.84 -15.35
CA ILE A 54 -32.24 -20.49 -14.60
C ILE A 54 -32.40 -21.42 -13.40
N GLN A 55 -32.29 -20.88 -12.19
CA GLN A 55 -32.63 -21.56 -10.95
C GLN A 55 -33.83 -20.83 -10.31
N ASN A 56 -34.90 -21.56 -9.99
CA ASN A 56 -36.13 -20.98 -9.38
C ASN A 56 -36.71 -19.76 -10.13
N GLY A 57 -36.72 -19.78 -11.47
CA GLY A 57 -37.24 -18.67 -12.30
C GLY A 57 -36.34 -17.43 -12.35
N THR A 58 -35.11 -17.56 -11.86
CA THR A 58 -34.12 -16.48 -11.79
C THR A 58 -32.87 -16.89 -12.58
N LEU A 59 -32.44 -16.02 -13.49
CA LEU A 59 -31.24 -16.24 -14.30
C LEU A 59 -30.03 -15.74 -13.53
N HIS A 60 -29.08 -16.65 -13.28
CA HIS A 60 -27.77 -16.33 -12.70
C HIS A 60 -26.73 -16.26 -13.82
N ILE A 61 -26.20 -15.08 -14.08
CA ILE A 61 -25.10 -14.88 -15.04
C ILE A 61 -23.84 -14.59 -14.24
N GLN A 62 -22.85 -15.48 -14.35
CA GLN A 62 -21.51 -15.22 -13.87
C GLN A 62 -20.69 -14.58 -14.98
N VAL A 63 -20.29 -13.32 -14.78
CA VAL A 63 -19.42 -12.61 -15.72
C VAL A 63 -18.06 -12.44 -15.08
N LYS A 64 -17.04 -12.96 -15.76
CA LYS A 64 -15.64 -12.75 -15.44
C LYS A 64 -15.12 -11.57 -16.24
N PHE A 65 -14.68 -10.51 -15.57
CA PHE A 65 -13.97 -9.41 -16.23
C PHE A 65 -12.48 -9.54 -15.94
N ASP A 66 -11.68 -9.61 -17.00
CA ASP A 66 -10.23 -9.60 -16.91
C ASP A 66 -9.71 -8.21 -17.33
N ARG A 67 -9.17 -7.44 -16.37
CA ARG A 67 -8.59 -6.12 -16.64
C ARG A 67 -7.14 -6.28 -17.10
N LEU A 68 -6.92 -6.20 -18.40
CA LEU A 68 -5.57 -6.27 -18.98
C LEU A 68 -4.87 -4.91 -18.87
N VAL A 69 -3.86 -4.82 -18.01
CA VAL A 69 -2.97 -3.65 -17.93
C VAL A 69 -1.72 -3.90 -18.76
N ARG A 70 -1.49 -3.09 -19.80
CA ARG A 70 -0.24 -3.13 -20.57
C ARG A 70 0.91 -2.57 -19.72
N LYS A 71 1.80 -3.44 -19.21
CA LYS A 71 3.08 -3.00 -18.65
C LYS A 71 4.05 -2.71 -19.80
N HIS A 72 4.44 -1.45 -19.96
CA HIS A 72 5.57 -1.10 -20.81
C HIS A 72 6.85 -1.40 -20.03
N HIS A 73 7.68 -2.33 -20.53
CA HIS A 73 9.03 -2.51 -20.00
C HIS A 73 9.87 -1.30 -20.42
N ARG A 74 9.90 -0.27 -19.57
CA ARG A 74 10.87 0.80 -19.69
C ARG A 74 12.16 0.32 -19.05
N TRP A 75 13.19 0.13 -19.86
CA TRP A 75 14.54 0.03 -19.34
C TRP A 75 14.83 1.30 -18.55
N THR A 76 15.08 1.15 -17.26
CA THR A 76 15.55 2.24 -16.40
C THR A 76 17.02 1.96 -16.09
N PRO A 77 17.94 2.89 -16.41
CA PRO A 77 19.32 2.72 -16.01
C PRO A 77 19.39 2.64 -14.48
N THR A 78 20.10 1.65 -13.96
CA THR A 78 20.33 1.53 -12.52
C THR A 78 21.21 2.69 -12.11
N LEU A 79 20.62 3.71 -11.47
CA LEU A 79 21.37 4.84 -10.95
C LEU A 79 22.27 4.34 -9.81
N ALA A 80 23.55 4.09 -10.13
CA ALA A 80 24.56 3.66 -9.16
C ALA A 80 24.73 4.65 -7.99
N PHE A 81 24.23 5.88 -8.14
CA PHE A 81 24.26 6.93 -7.15
C PHE A 81 23.69 6.51 -5.77
N ASN A 82 22.53 5.84 -5.74
CA ASN A 82 21.95 5.37 -4.47
C ASN A 82 22.83 4.31 -3.80
N ARG A 83 23.45 3.43 -4.60
CA ARG A 83 24.38 2.41 -4.09
C ARG A 83 25.64 3.03 -3.51
N GLU A 84 26.19 4.06 -4.15
CA GLU A 84 27.38 4.76 -3.63
C GLU A 84 27.06 5.52 -2.33
N LYS A 85 25.90 6.18 -2.23
CA LYS A 85 25.43 6.76 -0.95
C LYS A 85 25.35 5.72 0.15
N LEU A 86 24.78 4.54 -0.13
CA LEU A 86 24.70 3.46 0.87
C LEU A 86 26.08 2.98 1.33
N LYS A 87 27.07 2.91 0.41
CA LYS A 87 28.46 2.61 0.77
C LYS A 87 29.06 3.71 1.64
N MET A 88 28.73 4.98 1.42
CA MET A 88 29.18 6.07 2.30
C MET A 88 28.63 5.91 3.72
N LEU A 89 27.36 5.52 3.88
CA LEU A 89 26.78 5.23 5.19
C LEU A 89 27.50 4.06 5.88
N ARG A 90 27.69 2.94 5.17
CA ARG A 90 28.35 1.73 5.72
C ARG A 90 29.82 1.94 6.07
N ALA A 91 30.52 2.75 5.28
CA ALA A 91 31.93 3.07 5.49
C ALA A 91 32.14 4.31 6.37
N GLU A 92 31.06 4.91 6.90
CA GLU A 92 31.08 6.12 7.72
C GLU A 92 31.91 7.27 7.10
N ARG A 93 31.77 7.48 5.79
CA ARG A 93 32.49 8.54 5.06
C ARG A 93 31.78 9.87 5.22
N GLN A 94 32.57 10.93 5.47
CA GLN A 94 32.09 12.31 5.60
C GLN A 94 31.00 12.49 6.67
N VAL A 95 31.14 11.78 7.80
CA VAL A 95 30.21 11.88 8.93
C VAL A 95 30.51 13.10 9.81
N ASP A 96 29.47 13.87 10.10
CA ASP A 96 29.48 15.11 10.88
C ASP A 96 28.49 15.09 12.06
N VAL A 97 27.56 14.13 12.06
CA VAL A 97 26.61 13.89 13.15
C VAL A 97 26.72 12.47 13.69
N THR A 98 26.53 12.32 15.00
CA THR A 98 26.42 11.02 15.69
C THR A 98 25.10 10.95 16.45
N PHE A 99 24.30 9.96 16.13
CA PHE A 99 23.07 9.62 16.85
C PHE A 99 23.37 8.60 17.94
N VAL A 100 22.83 8.82 19.13
CA VAL A 100 22.81 7.85 20.23
C VAL A 100 21.36 7.40 20.35
N VAL A 101 21.06 6.22 19.84
CA VAL A 101 19.71 5.69 19.65
C VAL A 101 19.45 4.54 20.62
N GLY A 102 18.24 4.45 21.14
CA GLY A 102 17.83 3.41 22.08
C GLY A 102 17.88 3.82 23.54
N GLN A 103 17.26 2.99 24.37
CA GLN A 103 17.12 3.22 25.81
C GLN A 103 18.51 3.30 26.49
N PRO A 104 18.65 3.97 27.65
CA PRO A 104 19.94 4.12 28.34
C PRO A 104 20.72 2.82 28.58
N HIS A 105 20.02 1.69 28.70
CA HIS A 105 20.62 0.37 28.93
C HIS A 105 21.01 -0.37 27.64
N ASP A 106 20.53 0.06 26.47
CA ASP A 106 20.79 -0.54 25.16
C ASP A 106 20.95 0.56 24.09
N GLN A 107 22.04 1.32 24.20
CA GLN A 107 22.32 2.44 23.31
C GLN A 107 23.24 2.02 22.16
N THR A 108 22.83 2.33 20.94
CA THR A 108 23.64 2.17 19.74
C THR A 108 24.06 3.53 19.20
N ARG A 109 25.34 3.64 18.82
CA ARG A 109 25.87 4.85 18.17
C ARG A 109 25.82 4.67 16.66
N ILE A 110 25.16 5.59 15.98
CA ILE A 110 25.00 5.58 14.52
C ILE A 110 25.53 6.89 13.96
N ARG A 111 26.52 6.82 13.07
CA ARG A 111 27.16 7.99 12.47
C ARG A 111 26.60 8.23 11.07
N ALA A 112 26.35 9.49 10.73
CA ALA A 112 25.80 9.85 9.43
C ALA A 112 26.34 11.21 8.96
N ASN A 113 26.06 11.49 7.69
CA ASN A 113 26.21 12.80 7.07
C ASN A 113 24.88 13.57 7.13
N SER A 114 24.89 14.74 7.77
CA SER A 114 23.70 15.59 7.97
C SER A 114 23.12 16.11 6.66
N ALA A 115 23.94 16.45 5.67
CA ALA A 115 23.45 16.93 4.37
C ALA A 115 22.62 15.88 3.63
N LEU A 116 22.97 14.60 3.74
CA LEU A 116 22.16 13.50 3.20
C LEU A 116 20.88 13.27 4.00
N VAL A 117 20.93 13.46 5.33
CA VAL A 117 19.75 13.39 6.21
C VAL A 117 18.75 14.50 5.85
N LEU A 118 19.20 15.75 5.69
CA LEU A 118 18.38 16.88 5.29
C LEU A 118 17.55 16.61 4.03
N LEU A 119 18.12 15.90 3.04
CA LEU A 119 17.44 15.61 1.78
C LEU A 119 16.27 14.61 1.91
N GLY A 120 16.28 13.74 2.92
CA GLY A 120 15.27 12.69 3.09
C GLY A 120 14.43 12.77 4.36
N ALA A 121 14.91 13.47 5.39
CA ALA A 121 14.35 13.54 6.73
C ALA A 121 14.50 14.96 7.32
N PRO A 122 13.78 15.96 6.80
CA PRO A 122 13.89 17.35 7.28
C PRO A 122 13.51 17.51 8.76
N GLY A 123 12.61 16.68 9.30
CA GLY A 123 12.28 16.69 10.71
C GLY A 123 13.46 16.27 11.59
N LEU A 124 14.20 15.23 11.17
CA LEU A 124 15.44 14.84 11.84
C LEU A 124 16.51 15.94 11.71
N GLN A 125 16.60 16.61 10.57
CA GLN A 125 17.55 17.72 10.42
C GLN A 125 17.27 18.87 11.40
N ALA A 126 16.01 19.24 11.62
CA ALA A 126 15.67 20.24 12.64
C ALA A 126 16.16 19.85 14.03
N ILE A 127 16.08 18.55 14.39
CA ILE A 127 16.62 18.04 15.66
C ILE A 127 18.15 18.16 15.70
N ILE A 128 18.83 17.84 14.58
CA ILE A 128 20.28 18.02 14.47
C ILE A 128 20.65 19.48 14.68
N ASP A 129 19.94 20.42 14.06
CA ASP A 129 20.23 21.85 14.12
C ASP A 129 20.07 22.44 15.53
N LEU A 130 19.22 21.84 16.36
CA LEU A 130 19.05 22.18 17.77
C LEU A 130 20.08 21.51 18.70
N ALA A 131 20.77 20.48 18.24
CA ALA A 131 21.73 19.74 19.07
C ALA A 131 23.01 20.55 19.33
N PRO A 132 23.59 20.46 20.54
CA PRO A 132 24.82 21.15 20.87
C PRO A 132 25.99 20.64 20.03
N VAL A 133 26.88 21.55 19.66
CA VAL A 133 28.13 21.23 18.95
C VAL A 133 29.17 20.80 19.99
N SER A 134 29.74 19.61 19.82
CA SER A 134 30.83 19.13 20.67
C SER A 134 32.16 19.79 20.32
N SER A 135 33.14 19.65 21.22
CA SER A 135 34.48 20.24 21.07
C SER A 135 35.23 19.79 19.81
N ASP A 136 34.87 18.63 19.23
CA ASP A 136 35.40 18.13 17.95
C ASP A 136 34.66 18.69 16.73
N GLY A 137 33.77 19.68 16.93
CA GLY A 137 32.98 20.32 15.87
C GLY A 137 31.82 19.48 15.35
N ARG A 138 31.57 18.29 15.91
CA ARG A 138 30.47 17.40 15.51
C ARG A 138 29.23 17.64 16.34
N ARG A 139 28.08 17.18 15.84
CA ARG A 139 26.83 17.21 16.61
C ARG A 139 26.51 15.82 17.16
N ARG A 140 26.00 15.78 18.40
CA ARG A 140 25.54 14.55 19.05
C ARG A 140 24.06 14.67 19.37
N VAL A 141 23.26 13.76 18.85
CA VAL A 141 21.80 13.75 19.00
C VAL A 141 21.41 12.49 19.78
N ALA A 142 20.70 12.64 20.89
CA ALA A 142 20.19 11.52 21.67
C ALA A 142 18.73 11.25 21.28
N LEU A 143 18.41 9.98 20.97
CA LEU A 143 17.10 9.50 20.54
C LEU A 143 16.71 8.27 21.39
N PRO A 144 16.36 8.45 22.67
CA PRO A 144 16.21 7.34 23.62
C PRO A 144 14.95 6.50 23.39
N MET A 145 13.92 7.07 22.75
CA MET A 145 12.62 6.42 22.53
C MET A 145 12.51 5.74 21.16
N VAL A 146 13.60 5.70 20.40
CA VAL A 146 13.61 5.14 19.04
C VAL A 146 14.39 3.84 19.06
N ASP A 147 13.83 2.81 18.44
CA ASP A 147 14.51 1.54 18.26
C ASP A 147 15.72 1.69 17.32
N PRO A 148 16.90 1.14 17.68
CA PRO A 148 18.09 1.24 16.85
C PRO A 148 17.95 0.64 15.44
N GLU A 149 17.22 -0.46 15.28
CA GLU A 149 17.05 -1.11 13.97
C GLU A 149 16.07 -0.32 13.10
N ASP A 150 14.97 0.17 13.67
CA ASP A 150 14.02 1.02 12.92
C ASP A 150 14.67 2.30 12.40
N PHE A 151 15.50 2.93 13.24
CA PHE A 151 16.27 4.10 12.86
C PHE A 151 17.29 3.79 11.77
N ARG A 152 17.93 2.61 11.83
CA ARG A 152 18.90 2.16 10.84
C ARG A 152 18.25 1.92 9.49
N ASP A 153 17.08 1.30 9.48
CA ASP A 153 16.30 1.07 8.26
C ASP A 153 15.79 2.37 7.66
N MET A 154 15.33 3.30 8.50
CA MET A 154 14.99 4.65 8.04
C MET A 154 16.20 5.33 7.40
N LEU A 155 17.39 5.29 8.02
CA LEU A 155 18.59 5.88 7.45
C LEU A 155 19.01 5.22 6.13
N ARG A 156 18.95 3.89 6.03
CA ARG A 156 19.22 3.17 4.77
C ARG A 156 18.27 3.65 3.67
N PHE A 157 16.99 3.83 4.00
CA PHE A 157 15.99 4.35 3.08
C PHE A 157 16.30 5.80 2.67
N VAL A 158 16.61 6.70 3.61
CA VAL A 158 17.00 8.09 3.30
C VAL A 158 18.21 8.15 2.36
N TYR A 159 19.18 7.25 2.55
CA TYR A 159 20.40 7.24 1.75
C TYR A 159 20.18 6.68 0.35
N ALA A 160 19.40 5.62 0.20
CA ALA A 160 19.40 4.83 -1.05
C ALA A 160 18.03 4.40 -1.55
N ASP A 161 16.95 4.86 -0.91
CA ASP A 161 15.59 4.32 -1.08
C ASP A 161 15.57 2.79 -0.88
N ASP A 162 16.44 2.27 -0.01
CA ASP A 162 16.56 0.85 0.30
C ASP A 162 15.33 0.38 1.07
N THR A 163 14.65 -0.63 0.53
CA THR A 163 13.40 -1.20 1.06
C THR A 163 13.55 -2.68 1.40
N SER A 164 14.78 -3.19 1.43
CA SER A 164 15.07 -4.60 1.74
C SER A 164 14.52 -5.04 3.10
N PHE A 165 14.55 -4.15 4.10
CA PHE A 165 14.03 -4.41 5.44
C PHE A 165 12.53 -4.72 5.50
N LEU A 166 11.76 -4.34 4.48
CA LEU A 166 10.32 -4.66 4.40
C LEU A 166 10.07 -6.17 4.24
N ALA A 167 11.06 -6.94 3.80
CA ALA A 167 10.96 -8.39 3.75
C ALA A 167 11.01 -9.00 5.16
N ASP A 168 11.73 -8.38 6.08
CA ASP A 168 11.91 -8.85 7.44
C ASP A 168 10.75 -8.39 8.36
N LYS A 169 10.18 -7.20 8.09
CA LYS A 169 9.00 -6.64 8.78
C LYS A 169 7.69 -7.23 8.27
N THR A 170 7.33 -8.40 8.77
CA THR A 170 6.13 -9.14 8.34
C THR A 170 4.91 -8.91 9.22
N SER A 171 5.08 -8.42 10.45
CA SER A 171 3.95 -8.16 11.35
C SER A 171 3.40 -6.74 11.16
N GLN A 172 2.13 -6.56 11.52
CA GLN A 172 1.49 -5.24 11.53
C GLN A 172 2.22 -4.29 12.49
N THR A 173 2.62 -4.77 13.66
CA THR A 173 3.32 -3.97 14.69
C THR A 173 4.66 -3.48 14.18
N ASP A 174 5.49 -4.35 13.58
CA ASP A 174 6.82 -3.94 13.10
C ASP A 174 6.75 -2.84 12.03
N MET A 175 5.71 -2.88 11.20
CA MET A 175 5.46 -1.86 10.18
C MET A 175 4.88 -0.57 10.76
N LEU A 176 4.05 -0.65 11.80
CA LEU A 176 3.56 0.54 12.52
C LEU A 176 4.69 1.23 13.28
N ASP A 177 5.58 0.48 13.91
CA ASP A 177 6.76 1.00 14.60
C ASP A 177 7.67 1.74 13.61
N GLN A 178 7.98 1.12 12.46
CA GLN A 178 8.74 1.78 11.40
C GLN A 178 8.03 3.04 10.85
N LEU A 179 6.70 3.00 10.71
CA LEU A 179 5.91 4.14 10.25
C LEU A 179 5.95 5.29 11.26
N SER A 180 5.90 4.98 12.56
CA SER A 180 6.01 5.98 13.63
C SER A 180 7.34 6.72 13.56
N VAL A 181 8.44 6.01 13.33
CA VAL A 181 9.79 6.56 13.14
C VAL A 181 9.83 7.46 11.90
N ALA A 182 9.26 6.99 10.78
CA ALA A 182 9.19 7.79 9.56
C ALA A 182 8.40 9.10 9.73
N VAL A 183 7.29 9.06 10.48
CA VAL A 183 6.47 10.24 10.79
C VAL A 183 7.24 11.20 11.70
N ALA A 184 7.82 10.69 12.80
CA ALA A 184 8.55 11.49 13.79
C ALA A 184 9.71 12.28 13.15
N PHE A 185 10.38 11.71 12.17
CA PHE A 185 11.54 12.33 11.52
C PHE A 185 11.24 13.04 10.20
N GLY A 186 9.97 13.09 9.78
CA GLY A 186 9.54 13.79 8.57
C GLY A 186 9.96 13.09 7.27
N CYS A 187 10.15 11.77 7.30
CA CYS A 187 10.52 10.96 6.14
C CYS A 187 9.30 10.68 5.25
N TRP A 188 8.85 11.68 4.49
CA TRP A 188 7.58 11.61 3.74
C TRP A 188 7.50 10.42 2.77
N LYS A 189 8.59 10.12 2.05
CA LYS A 189 8.63 9.01 1.08
C LYS A 189 8.44 7.67 1.75
N LEU A 190 9.10 7.48 2.89
CA LEU A 190 9.01 6.25 3.67
C LEU A 190 7.62 6.11 4.28
N LYS A 191 7.08 7.21 4.83
CA LYS A 191 5.71 7.27 5.36
C LYS A 191 4.70 6.78 4.32
N VAL A 192 4.68 7.39 3.14
CA VAL A 192 3.76 7.02 2.05
C VAL A 192 3.93 5.55 1.64
N LEU A 193 5.17 5.08 1.55
CA LEU A 193 5.45 3.70 1.19
C LEU A 193 4.89 2.71 2.22
N LEU A 194 5.07 2.99 3.51
CA LEU A 194 4.59 2.16 4.60
C LEU A 194 3.07 2.19 4.71
N GLU A 195 2.43 3.35 4.50
CA GLU A 195 0.97 3.47 4.42
C GLU A 195 0.39 2.55 3.34
N ILE A 196 0.98 2.56 2.14
CA ILE A 196 0.56 1.67 1.05
C ILE A 196 0.75 0.20 1.41
N LYS A 197 1.87 -0.16 2.05
CA LYS A 197 2.16 -1.54 2.45
C LYS A 197 1.20 -2.05 3.53
N LEU A 198 0.91 -1.24 4.54
CA LEU A 198 -0.08 -1.56 5.58
C LEU A 198 -1.47 -1.73 4.97
N ALA A 199 -1.90 -0.80 4.11
CA ALA A 199 -3.20 -0.87 3.44
C ALA A 199 -3.33 -2.10 2.52
N THR A 200 -2.24 -2.54 1.89
CA THR A 200 -2.27 -3.69 0.96
C THR A 200 -2.22 -5.03 1.69
N ASN A 201 -1.42 -5.13 2.75
CA ASN A 201 -1.07 -6.42 3.34
C ASN A 201 -1.72 -6.71 4.70
N HIS A 202 -2.12 -5.68 5.46
CA HIS A 202 -2.61 -5.84 6.84
C HIS A 202 -4.00 -5.28 7.07
N LEU A 203 -4.59 -4.62 6.08
CA LEU A 203 -5.93 -4.07 6.21
C LEU A 203 -6.99 -5.15 6.00
N HIS A 204 -7.57 -5.57 7.12
CA HIS A 204 -8.69 -6.51 7.20
C HIS A 204 -9.78 -5.92 8.08
N VAL A 205 -11.00 -6.46 8.04
CA VAL A 205 -12.13 -5.96 8.83
C VAL A 205 -11.78 -5.90 10.33
N ASN A 206 -11.09 -6.92 10.85
CA ASN A 206 -10.71 -7.01 12.25
C ASN A 206 -9.59 -6.04 12.66
N SER A 207 -8.65 -5.73 11.76
CA SER A 207 -7.52 -4.81 12.03
C SER A 207 -7.83 -3.36 11.64
N CYS A 208 -8.95 -3.12 10.95
CA CYS A 208 -9.30 -1.83 10.39
C CYS A 208 -9.44 -0.74 11.46
N VAL A 209 -9.98 -1.08 12.63
CA VAL A 209 -10.19 -0.12 13.73
C VAL A 209 -8.85 0.36 14.28
N ASP A 210 -7.93 -0.57 14.57
CA ASP A 210 -6.61 -0.26 15.10
C ASP A 210 -5.77 0.56 14.11
N LEU A 211 -5.79 0.16 12.82
CA LEU A 211 -5.08 0.88 11.76
C LEU A 211 -5.68 2.27 11.51
N LEU A 212 -7.00 2.42 11.60
CA LEU A 212 -7.67 3.70 11.45
C LEU A 212 -7.32 4.66 12.60
N LEU A 213 -7.31 4.16 13.84
CA LEU A 213 -6.93 4.95 15.00
C LEU A 213 -5.49 5.45 14.89
N PHE A 214 -4.56 4.55 14.55
CA PHE A 214 -3.17 4.90 14.31
C PHE A 214 -3.02 5.92 13.17
N ALA A 215 -3.76 5.71 12.07
CA ALA A 215 -3.69 6.61 10.93
C ALA A 215 -4.21 8.02 11.25
N ASP A 216 -5.21 8.14 12.11
CA ASP A 216 -5.71 9.42 12.59
C ASP A 216 -4.69 10.13 13.48
N GLU A 217 -4.13 9.42 14.46
CA GLU A 217 -3.11 9.94 15.39
C GLU A 217 -1.87 10.47 14.66
N HIS A 218 -1.35 9.72 13.68
CA HIS A 218 -0.14 10.07 12.94
C HIS A 218 -0.39 10.83 11.63
N SER A 219 -1.64 11.27 11.39
CA SER A 219 -2.06 11.98 10.17
C SER A 219 -1.64 11.26 8.87
N CYS A 220 -1.84 9.94 8.82
CA CYS A 220 -1.56 9.07 7.68
C CYS A 220 -2.78 9.03 6.74
N SER A 221 -2.83 9.94 5.77
CA SER A 221 -4.04 10.16 4.97
C SER A 221 -4.37 9.01 4.02
N ILE A 222 -3.36 8.35 3.43
CA ILE A 222 -3.57 7.25 2.50
C ILE A 222 -4.12 6.04 3.26
N LEU A 223 -3.49 5.70 4.39
CA LEU A 223 -3.95 4.59 5.22
C LEU A 223 -5.36 4.84 5.78
N LYS A 224 -5.64 6.07 6.22
CA LYS A 224 -6.96 6.47 6.72
C LYS A 224 -8.05 6.31 5.65
N GLU A 225 -7.80 6.77 4.43
CA GLU A 225 -8.75 6.66 3.32
C GLU A 225 -9.06 5.19 2.99
N GLU A 226 -8.04 4.33 2.94
CA GLU A 226 -8.25 2.90 2.68
C GLU A 226 -9.02 2.21 3.81
N CYS A 227 -8.77 2.57 5.07
CA CYS A 227 -9.57 2.07 6.20
C CYS A 227 -11.04 2.46 6.07
N ILE A 228 -11.34 3.72 5.74
CA ILE A 228 -12.73 4.20 5.55
C ILE A 228 -13.43 3.41 4.44
N LYS A 229 -12.75 3.16 3.31
CA LYS A 229 -13.29 2.33 2.21
C LYS A 229 -13.64 0.90 2.66
N VAL A 230 -12.87 0.34 3.59
CA VAL A 230 -13.18 -0.99 4.16
C VAL A 230 -14.40 -0.91 5.07
N VAL A 231 -14.52 0.12 5.92
CA VAL A 231 -15.70 0.31 6.77
C VAL A 231 -16.97 0.49 5.92
N GLU A 232 -16.93 1.33 4.89
CA GLU A 232 -18.08 1.57 4.00
C GLU A 232 -18.57 0.29 3.29
N LYS A 233 -17.64 -0.56 2.85
CA LYS A 233 -17.98 -1.83 2.19
C LYS A 233 -18.64 -2.82 3.14
N ASN A 234 -18.16 -2.90 4.38
CA ASN A 234 -18.64 -3.88 5.37
C ASN A 234 -19.82 -3.36 6.21
N MET A 235 -20.22 -2.09 6.08
CA MET A 235 -21.41 -1.51 6.74
C MET A 235 -22.74 -2.22 6.40
N THR A 236 -22.77 -3.11 5.40
CA THR A 236 -23.95 -3.93 5.06
C THR A 236 -24.06 -5.22 5.90
N GLU A 237 -23.05 -5.57 6.70
CA GLU A 237 -23.06 -6.74 7.61
C GLU A 237 -23.24 -6.35 9.10
N VAL A 238 -23.45 -5.06 9.40
CA VAL A 238 -23.47 -4.54 10.79
C VAL A 238 -24.89 -4.11 11.24
N TRP A 239 -25.93 -4.35 10.44
CA TRP A 239 -27.34 -4.08 10.81
C TRP A 239 -28.28 -5.20 10.38
#